data_AF-A0A2T1EBT2-F1
#
_entry.id   AF-A0A2T1EBT2-F1
#
_cell.length_a   1.000
_cell.length_b   1.000
_cell.length_c   1.000
_cell.angle_alpha   90.00
_cell.angle_beta   90.00
_cell.angle_gamma   90.00
#
_symmetry.space_group_name_H-M   'P 1'
#
loop_
_entity.id
_entity.type
_entity.pdbx_description
1 polymer ?
#
loop_
_entity_poly.entity_id
_entity_poly.type
_entity_poly.pdbx_seq_one_letter_code
_entity_poly.pdbx_strand_id
1 'polypeptide(L)'
;MDTPSTAPKLYVDDNLARQKSLDIAIELVKQQVTLASVLVGLGLTFANNFRNTPTEIILKISLICLIFSFVAGVLAISIISSVVAKNKKGSEVTQHKTVRPLGIFQGIMFVSGVVAMALSVIFVI
;
A
#
# COMPACT_ATOMS: atom_id res chain seq x y z
N MET A 1 30.68 42.80 -13.51
CA MET A 1 30.90 41.46 -12.94
C MET A 1 29.52 40.84 -12.81
N ASP A 2 29.08 40.13 -13.85
CA ASP A 2 27.79 39.48 -13.88
C ASP A 2 27.87 38.18 -13.07
N THR A 3 27.02 38.05 -12.06
CA THR A 3 26.88 36.83 -11.28
C THR A 3 26.21 35.75 -12.15
N PRO A 4 26.77 34.54 -12.23
CA PRO A 4 26.16 33.47 -13.01
C PRO A 4 24.83 33.04 -12.38
N SER A 5 23.78 33.06 -13.20
CA SER A 5 22.41 32.62 -12.87
C SER A 5 22.41 31.15 -12.43
N THR A 6 22.17 30.91 -11.15
CA THR A 6 22.04 29.58 -10.52
C THR A 6 20.65 28.96 -10.70
N ALA A 7 19.77 29.57 -11.49
CA ALA A 7 18.37 29.17 -11.64
C ALA A 7 18.07 27.80 -12.32
N PRO A 8 18.89 27.21 -13.21
CA PRO A 8 18.44 26.04 -13.96
C PRO A 8 18.50 24.71 -13.19
N LYS A 9 19.32 24.58 -12.14
CA LYS A 9 19.44 23.31 -11.38
C LYS A 9 18.22 23.01 -10.50
N LEU A 10 17.68 24.05 -9.84
CA LEU A 10 16.59 23.89 -8.88
C LEU A 10 15.29 23.40 -9.54
N TYR A 11 15.03 23.81 -10.79
CA TYR A 11 13.80 23.46 -11.51
C TYR A 11 13.79 22.02 -12.06
N VAL A 12 14.97 21.44 -12.31
CA VAL A 12 15.09 20.06 -12.82
C VAL A 12 14.91 19.05 -11.68
N ASP A 13 15.45 19.34 -10.50
CA ASP A 13 15.36 18.46 -9.33
C ASP A 13 13.91 18.34 -8.80
N ASP A 14 13.15 19.45 -8.79
CA ASP A 14 11.73 19.45 -8.37
C ASP A 14 10.84 18.59 -9.28
N ASN A 15 11.06 18.65 -10.61
CA ASN A 15 10.31 17.84 -11.56
C ASN A 15 10.63 16.34 -11.41
N LEU A 16 11.89 16.00 -11.17
CA LEU A 16 12.34 14.63 -10.97
C LEU A 16 11.77 14.01 -9.67
N ALA A 17 11.78 14.77 -8.57
CA ALA A 17 11.23 14.33 -7.28
C ALA A 17 9.71 14.11 -7.37
N ARG A 18 9.01 15.02 -8.05
CA ARG A 18 7.56 14.93 -8.27
C ARG A 18 7.19 13.70 -9.10
N GLN A 19 7.94 13.42 -10.17
CA GLN A 19 7.73 12.25 -11.02
C GLN A 19 7.93 10.94 -10.24
N LYS A 20 9.00 10.82 -9.45
CA LYS A 20 9.21 9.65 -8.56
C LYS A 20 8.09 9.46 -7.54
N SER A 21 7.58 10.55 -6.95
CA SER A 21 6.46 10.45 -6.00
C SER A 21 5.16 9.97 -6.66
N LEU A 22 4.96 10.34 -7.93
CA LEU A 22 3.79 9.97 -8.73
C LEU A 22 3.86 8.50 -9.13
N ASP A 23 5.04 8.02 -9.54
CA ASP A 23 5.28 6.60 -9.82
C ASP A 23 5.03 5.72 -8.59
N ILE A 24 5.52 6.13 -7.41
CA ILE A 24 5.26 5.43 -6.14
C ILE A 24 3.75 5.41 -5.83
N ALA A 25 3.05 6.53 -6.02
CA ALA A 25 1.62 6.60 -5.79
C ALA A 25 0.84 5.68 -6.75
N ILE A 26 1.20 5.65 -8.03
CA ILE A 26 0.60 4.75 -9.03
C ILE A 26 0.82 3.29 -8.62
N GLU A 27 2.03 2.94 -8.20
CA GLU A 27 2.35 1.57 -7.77
C GLU A 27 1.55 1.16 -6.54
N LEU A 28 1.42 2.05 -5.55
CA LEU A 28 0.59 1.82 -4.36
C LEU A 28 -0.90 1.66 -4.72
N VAL A 29 -1.41 2.44 -5.68
CA VAL A 29 -2.80 2.31 -6.15
C VAL A 29 -3.01 0.96 -6.84
N LYS A 30 -2.09 0.51 -7.69
CA LYS A 30 -2.16 -0.82 -8.31
C LYS A 30 -2.18 -1.93 -7.26
N GLN A 31 -1.33 -1.84 -6.25
CA GLN A 31 -1.31 -2.79 -5.13
C GLN A 31 -2.65 -2.81 -4.39
N GLN A 32 -3.27 -1.64 -4.16
CA GLN A 32 -4.57 -1.53 -3.50
C GLN A 32 -5.72 -2.12 -4.34
N VAL A 33 -5.74 -1.85 -5.65
CA VAL A 33 -6.74 -2.44 -6.58
C VAL A 33 -6.59 -3.97 -6.62
N THR A 34 -5.36 -4.46 -6.65
CA THR A 34 -5.06 -5.90 -6.63
C THR A 34 -5.57 -6.52 -5.33
N LEU A 35 -5.26 -5.90 -4.19
CA LEU A 35 -5.69 -6.37 -2.87
C LEU A 35 -7.21 -6.39 -2.72
N ALA A 36 -7.89 -5.34 -3.19
CA ALA A 36 -9.35 -5.26 -3.19
C ALA A 36 -9.97 -6.37 -4.07
N SER A 37 -9.39 -6.62 -5.25
CA SER A 37 -9.86 -7.67 -6.15
C SER A 37 -9.69 -9.06 -5.53
N VAL A 38 -8.55 -9.29 -4.86
CA VAL A 38 -8.31 -10.51 -4.08
C VAL A 38 -9.37 -10.65 -2.99
N LEU A 39 -9.56 -9.64 -2.13
CA LEU A 39 -10.57 -9.67 -1.06
C LEU A 39 -11.99 -9.98 -1.58
N VAL A 40 -12.40 -9.40 -2.71
CA VAL A 40 -13.70 -9.68 -3.34
C VAL A 40 -13.76 -11.12 -3.83
N GLY A 41 -12.73 -11.59 -4.56
CA GLY A 41 -12.66 -12.97 -5.05
C GLY A 41 -12.73 -13.98 -3.91
N LEU A 42 -12.08 -13.69 -2.79
CA LEU A 42 -12.10 -14.53 -1.58
C LEU A 42 -13.43 -14.51 -0.87
N GLY A 43 -14.04 -13.33 -0.71
CA GLY A 43 -15.38 -13.20 -0.16
C GLY A 43 -16.37 -14.05 -0.95
N LEU A 44 -16.31 -14.00 -2.29
CA LEU A 44 -17.18 -14.79 -3.16
C LEU A 44 -16.87 -16.30 -3.11
N THR A 45 -15.59 -16.67 -3.18
CA THR A 45 -15.16 -18.09 -3.23
C THR A 45 -15.44 -18.82 -1.92
N PHE A 46 -15.33 -18.12 -0.79
CA PHE A 46 -15.36 -18.74 0.53
C PHE A 46 -16.63 -18.45 1.35
N ALA A 47 -17.51 -17.56 0.89
CA ALA A 47 -18.79 -17.30 1.55
C ALA A 47 -19.62 -18.59 1.78
N ASN A 48 -19.55 -19.56 0.86
CA ASN A 48 -20.32 -20.80 0.95
C ASN A 48 -19.49 -22.02 1.37
N ASN A 49 -18.18 -22.07 1.10
CA ASN A 49 -17.37 -23.28 1.25
C ASN A 49 -16.81 -23.52 2.68
N PHE A 50 -16.78 -22.50 3.54
CA PHE A 50 -16.08 -22.59 4.84
C PHE A 50 -17.01 -22.55 6.05
N ARG A 51 -18.33 -22.67 5.84
CA ARG A 51 -19.27 -22.87 6.95
C ARG A 51 -19.03 -24.27 7.53
N ASN A 52 -18.58 -24.33 8.78
CA ASN A 52 -18.37 -25.54 9.60
C ASN A 52 -17.07 -26.35 9.36
N THR A 53 -16.02 -25.76 8.79
CA THR A 53 -14.71 -26.42 8.66
C THR A 53 -13.75 -25.93 9.74
N PRO A 54 -12.88 -26.78 10.34
CA PRO A 54 -11.88 -26.33 11.32
C PRO A 54 -10.92 -25.24 10.78
N THR A 55 -10.80 -25.13 9.46
CA THR A 55 -10.03 -24.08 8.77
C THR A 55 -10.73 -22.71 8.71
N GLU A 56 -11.99 -22.62 9.16
CA GLU A 56 -12.75 -21.36 9.23
C GLU A 56 -12.01 -20.28 10.05
N ILE A 57 -11.34 -20.68 11.13
CA ILE A 57 -10.58 -19.75 11.99
C ILE A 57 -9.37 -19.18 11.23
N ILE A 58 -8.61 -20.03 10.55
CA ILE A 58 -7.43 -19.64 9.76
C ILE A 58 -7.85 -18.70 8.62
N LEU A 59 -8.96 -19.02 7.97
CA LEU A 59 -9.52 -18.20 6.90
C LEU A 59 -9.96 -16.81 7.40
N LYS A 60 -10.66 -16.75 8.54
CA LYS A 60 -11.05 -15.47 9.17
C LYS A 60 -9.83 -14.62 9.53
N ILE A 61 -8.79 -15.24 10.11
CA ILE A 61 -7.53 -14.55 10.44
C ILE A 61 -6.87 -14.01 9.17
N SER A 62 -6.78 -14.82 8.11
CA SER A 62 -6.27 -14.37 6.81
C SER A 62 -7.05 -13.17 6.27
N LEU A 63 -8.38 -13.23 6.30
CA LEU A 63 -9.24 -12.16 5.81
C LEU A 63 -9.04 -10.86 6.61
N ILE A 64 -8.94 -10.97 7.94
CA ILE A 64 -8.62 -9.84 8.82
C ILE A 64 -7.26 -9.24 8.46
N CYS A 65 -6.21 -10.06 8.28
CA CYS A 65 -4.89 -9.59 7.87
C CYS A 65 -4.92 -8.83 6.54
N LEU A 66 -5.66 -9.34 5.55
CA LEU A 66 -5.82 -8.70 4.25
C LEU A 66 -6.59 -7.36 4.36
N ILE A 67 -7.64 -7.29 5.19
CA ILE A 67 -8.37 -6.04 5.46
C ILE A 67 -7.45 -5.01 6.14
N PHE A 68 -6.66 -5.41 7.14
CA PHE A 68 -5.70 -4.50 7.78
C PHE A 68 -4.63 -4.01 6.80
N SER A 69 -4.14 -4.87 5.91
CA SER A 69 -3.23 -4.47 4.83
C SER A 69 -3.90 -3.44 3.91
N PHE A 70 -5.18 -3.62 3.58
CA PHE A 70 -5.93 -2.67 2.75
C PHE A 70 -6.02 -1.30 3.43
N VAL A 71 -6.47 -1.26 4.68
CA VAL A 71 -6.57 -0.02 5.46
C VAL A 71 -5.21 0.67 5.57
N ALA A 72 -4.13 -0.07 5.84
CA ALA A 72 -2.78 0.48 5.94
C ALA A 72 -2.35 1.15 4.63
N GLY A 73 -2.61 0.55 3.46
CA GLY A 73 -2.24 1.20 2.20
C GLY A 73 -3.14 2.37 1.80
N VAL A 74 -4.43 2.37 2.17
CA VAL A 74 -5.29 3.56 2.04
C VAL A 74 -4.75 4.73 2.87
N LEU A 75 -4.29 4.46 4.09
CA LEU A 75 -3.64 5.45 4.94
C LEU A 75 -2.32 5.95 4.33
N ALA A 76 -1.51 5.05 3.77
CA ALA A 76 -0.27 5.42 3.08
C ALA A 76 -0.54 6.36 1.89
N ILE A 77 -1.52 6.04 1.05
CA ILE A 77 -1.93 6.89 -0.09
C ILE A 77 -2.47 8.24 0.39
N SER A 78 -3.27 8.26 1.47
CA SER A 78 -3.81 9.50 2.04
C SER A 78 -2.72 10.42 2.57
N ILE A 79 -1.70 9.86 3.22
CA ILE A 79 -0.52 10.60 3.70
C ILE A 79 0.28 11.13 2.50
N ILE A 80 0.56 10.29 1.49
CA ILE A 80 1.30 10.71 0.29
C ILE A 80 0.55 11.84 -0.43
N SER A 81 -0.76 11.70 -0.64
CA SER A 81 -1.59 12.71 -1.29
C SER A 81 -1.61 14.02 -0.50
N SER A 82 -1.72 13.94 0.83
CA SER A 82 -1.65 15.10 1.72
C SER A 82 -0.30 15.80 1.66
N VAL A 83 0.80 15.04 1.56
CA VAL A 83 2.14 15.60 1.46
C VAL A 83 2.40 16.19 0.07
N VAL A 84 1.98 15.55 -1.02
CA VAL A 84 2.06 16.12 -2.37
C VAL A 84 1.27 17.43 -2.47
N ALA A 85 0.09 17.50 -1.84
CA ALA A 85 -0.69 18.73 -1.75
C ALA A 85 0.01 19.84 -0.92
N LYS A 86 0.73 19.45 0.14
CA LYS A 86 1.46 20.37 1.04
C LYS A 86 2.85 20.76 0.54
N ASN A 87 3.54 19.95 -0.26
CA ASN A 87 4.86 20.26 -0.82
C ASN A 87 4.84 21.38 -1.86
N LYS A 88 3.66 21.84 -2.30
CA LYS A 88 3.50 23.19 -2.89
C LYS A 88 3.90 24.34 -1.94
N LYS A 89 4.14 24.07 -0.64
CA LYS A 89 4.46 25.05 0.40
C LYS A 89 5.79 24.79 1.14
N GLY A 90 6.66 23.89 0.66
CA GLY A 90 8.06 23.79 1.11
C GLY A 90 8.29 23.14 2.49
N SER A 91 7.84 21.89 2.73
CA SER A 91 8.13 21.19 3.99
C SER A 91 8.43 19.70 3.76
N GLU A 92 9.69 19.39 3.40
CA GLU A 92 10.14 18.05 2.99
C GLU A 92 10.47 17.08 4.14
N VAL A 93 10.59 17.54 5.39
CA VAL A 93 11.34 16.78 6.40
C VAL A 93 10.57 15.61 7.03
N THR A 94 9.24 15.57 6.95
CA THR A 94 8.43 14.58 7.71
C THR A 94 8.00 13.35 6.90
N GLN A 95 8.15 13.35 5.57
CA GLN A 95 7.52 12.36 4.68
C GLN A 95 8.17 10.97 4.73
N HIS A 96 9.50 10.90 4.86
CA HIS A 96 10.24 9.64 4.70
C HIS A 96 10.17 8.69 5.90
N LYS A 97 9.94 9.23 7.11
CA LYS A 97 9.93 8.44 8.35
C LYS A 97 8.64 7.65 8.58
N THR A 98 7.49 8.13 8.09
CA THR A 98 6.19 7.52 8.40
C THR A 98 5.62 6.68 7.25
N VAL A 99 5.89 7.03 6.00
CA VAL A 99 5.35 6.31 4.83
C VAL A 99 6.06 4.97 4.60
N ARG A 100 7.39 4.93 4.76
CA ARG A 100 8.17 3.69 4.61
C ARG A 100 7.74 2.56 5.56
N PRO A 101 7.61 2.77 6.88
CA PRO A 101 7.19 1.69 7.77
C PRO A 101 5.76 1.24 7.51
N LEU A 102 4.85 2.16 7.12
CA LEU A 102 3.47 1.79 6.75
C LEU A 102 3.45 0.84 5.53
N GLY A 103 4.23 1.16 4.49
CA GLY A 103 4.33 0.30 3.30
C GLY A 103 4.95 -1.07 3.59
N ILE A 104 5.99 -1.12 4.42
CA ILE A 104 6.61 -2.40 4.85
C ILE A 104 5.60 -3.22 5.66
N PHE A 105 4.92 -2.60 6.62
CA PHE A 105 3.89 -3.26 7.44
C PHE A 105 2.75 -3.80 6.58
N GLN A 106 2.25 -2.99 5.63
CA GLN A 106 1.24 -3.40 4.66
C GLN A 106 1.70 -4.65 3.88
N GLY A 107 2.94 -4.64 3.39
CA GLY A 107 3.52 -5.76 2.63
C GLY A 107 3.61 -7.04 3.46
N ILE A 108 4.11 -6.95 4.70
CA ILE A 108 4.21 -8.11 5.60
C ILE A 108 2.81 -8.68 5.90
N MET A 109 1.84 -7.83 6.21
CA MET A 109 0.45 -8.24 6.49
C MET A 109 -0.23 -8.84 5.26
N PHE A 110 0.10 -8.34 4.06
CA PHE A 110 -0.41 -8.91 2.81
C PHE A 110 0.13 -10.32 2.59
N VAL A 111 1.46 -10.48 2.63
CA VAL A 111 2.11 -11.78 2.39
C VAL A 111 1.67 -12.80 3.44
N SER A 112 1.60 -12.41 4.72
CA SER A 112 1.12 -13.31 5.78
C SER A 112 -0.35 -13.69 5.59
N GLY A 113 -1.21 -12.75 5.18
CA GLY A 113 -2.61 -13.01 4.84
C GLY A 113 -2.75 -14.01 3.69
N VAL A 114 -2.01 -13.81 2.60
CA VAL A 114 -2.00 -14.71 1.43
C VAL A 114 -1.47 -16.10 1.79
N VAL A 115 -0.39 -16.20 2.56
CA VAL A 115 0.18 -17.49 2.98
C VAL A 115 -0.77 -18.25 3.90
N ALA A 116 -1.35 -17.57 4.91
CA ALA A 116 -2.34 -18.18 5.80
C ALA A 116 -3.54 -18.72 5.02
N MET A 117 -3.94 -18.02 3.96
CA MET A 117 -5.01 -18.44 3.07
C MET A 117 -4.63 -19.68 2.25
N ALA A 118 -3.45 -19.67 1.63
CA ALA A 118 -2.97 -20.81 0.85
C ALA A 118 -2.90 -22.07 1.72
N LEU A 119 -2.40 -21.93 2.96
CA LEU A 119 -2.42 -23.00 3.95
C LEU A 119 -3.85 -23.47 4.26
N SER A 120 -4.80 -22.55 4.48
CA SER A 120 -6.19 -22.95 4.74
C SER A 120 -6.84 -23.69 3.57
N VAL A 121 -6.44 -23.43 2.33
CA VAL A 121 -6.93 -24.18 1.16
C VAL A 121 -6.28 -25.56 1.10
N ILE A 122 -4.97 -25.65 1.31
CA ILE A 122 -4.23 -26.93 1.29
C ILE A 122 -4.72 -27.89 2.38
N PHE A 123 -5.06 -27.39 3.57
CA PHE A 123 -5.58 -28.23 4.67
C PHE A 123 -7.06 -28.62 4.52
N VAL A 124 -7.79 -28.04 3.55
CA VAL A 124 -9.20 -28.38 3.26
C VAL A 124 -9.35 -29.45 2.18
N ILE A 125 -8.39 -29.52 1.25
CA ILE A 125 -8.32 -30.56 0.19
C ILE A 125 -7.75 -31.84 0.78
#